data_AF-A0A8J6WN11-F1
#
_entry.id   AF-A0A8J6WN11-F1
#
_cell.length_a   1.000
_cell.length_b   1.000
_cell.length_c   1.000
_cell.angle_alpha   90.00
_cell.angle_beta   90.00
_cell.angle_gamma   90.00
#
_symmetry.space_group_name_H-M   'P 1'
#
loop_
_entity.id
_entity.type
_entity.pdbx_description
1 polymer ?
#
loop_
_entity_poly.entity_id
_entity_poly.type
_entity_poly.pdbx_seq_one_letter_code
_entity_poly.pdbx_strand_id
1 'polypeptide(L)'
;MENSEKNKFQALKYDEVLSIDSEDISDYLELPRTLRAIEFIEAIAEKSLPSDQAISVFAEGMECEALKFDGQGWRKGKIRVSLEFLPDEMKSPLDDIRQAIPNDVWQDHS
;
A
#
# COMPACT_ATOMS: atom_id res chain seq x y z
N MET A 1 4.14 23.14 2.61
CA MET A 1 3.31 22.46 1.59
C MET A 1 3.59 20.95 1.57
N GLU A 2 3.84 20.33 2.72
CA GLU A 2 4.44 18.97 2.80
C GLU A 2 3.44 17.89 3.24
N ASN A 3 2.17 18.27 3.43
CA ASN A 3 1.15 17.40 4.02
C ASN A 3 0.17 16.78 2.99
N SER A 4 0.36 17.05 1.68
CA SER A 4 -0.61 16.61 0.65
C SER A 4 -0.27 15.28 -0.03
N GLU A 5 0.99 14.82 0.05
CA GLU A 5 1.42 13.59 -0.65
C GLU A 5 1.23 12.32 0.19
N LYS A 6 1.32 12.41 1.52
CA LYS A 6 1.12 11.25 2.42
C LYS A 6 -0.26 10.61 2.31
N ASN A 7 -1.26 11.33 1.79
CA ASN A 7 -2.64 10.85 1.71
C ASN A 7 -2.98 10.19 0.37
N LYS A 8 -1.98 9.87 -0.46
CA LYS A 8 -2.18 9.21 -1.77
C LYS A 8 -1.78 7.73 -1.76
N PHE A 9 -1.05 7.27 -0.73
CA PHE A 9 -0.72 5.87 -0.56
C PHE A 9 -1.99 5.06 -0.30
N GLN A 10 -2.11 3.94 -1.01
CA GLN A 10 -3.24 3.02 -0.88
C GLN A 10 -2.72 1.65 -0.46
N ALA A 11 -3.35 1.05 0.55
CA ALA A 11 -3.01 -0.29 0.99
C ALA A 11 -3.25 -1.29 -0.14
N LEU A 12 -2.23 -2.10 -0.43
CA LEU A 12 -2.32 -3.18 -1.40
C LEU A 12 -3.11 -4.36 -0.81
N LYS A 13 -3.90 -5.00 -1.65
CA LYS A 13 -4.48 -6.31 -1.35
C LYS A 13 -3.43 -7.40 -1.50
N TYR A 14 -3.60 -8.47 -0.75
CA TYR A 14 -2.66 -9.58 -0.68
C TYR A 14 -2.42 -10.29 -2.03
N ASP A 15 -3.41 -10.28 -2.92
CA ASP A 15 -3.37 -10.91 -4.24
C ASP A 15 -2.82 -10.00 -5.35
N GLU A 16 -2.62 -8.71 -5.07
CA GLU A 16 -2.02 -7.79 -6.04
C GLU A 16 -0.55 -8.14 -6.28
N VAL A 17 -0.10 -7.91 -7.52
CA VAL A 17 1.23 -8.29 -8.00
C VAL A 17 2.13 -7.07 -8.04
N LEU A 18 3.34 -7.24 -7.52
CA LEU A 18 4.41 -6.27 -7.45
C LEU A 18 5.52 -6.67 -8.41
N SER A 19 6.17 -5.67 -9.00
CA SER A 19 7.43 -5.84 -9.71
C SER A 19 8.47 -4.98 -9.02
N ILE A 20 9.53 -5.60 -8.48
CA ILE A 20 10.58 -4.92 -7.73
C ILE A 20 11.85 -4.95 -8.56
N ASP A 21 12.41 -3.77 -8.84
CA ASP A 21 13.62 -3.61 -9.64
C ASP A 21 14.88 -3.38 -8.77
N SER A 22 14.73 -3.40 -7.45
CA SER A 22 15.84 -3.26 -6.51
C SER A 22 16.45 -4.63 -6.20
N GLU A 23 17.64 -4.87 -6.76
CA GLU A 23 18.43 -6.09 -6.51
C GLU A 23 18.78 -6.26 -5.03
N ASP A 24 19.12 -5.18 -4.32
CA ASP A 24 19.46 -5.22 -2.89
C ASP A 24 18.30 -5.79 -2.04
N ILE A 25 17.07 -5.34 -2.31
CA ILE A 25 15.88 -5.81 -1.58
C ILE A 25 15.52 -7.23 -1.99
N SER A 26 15.57 -7.54 -3.29
CA SER A 26 15.25 -8.88 -3.78
C SER A 26 16.22 -9.93 -3.23
N ASP A 27 17.52 -9.60 -3.17
CA ASP A 27 18.54 -10.51 -2.66
C ASP A 27 18.43 -10.68 -1.14
N TYR A 28 18.19 -9.59 -0.40
CA TYR A 28 18.06 -9.65 1.05
C TYR A 28 16.84 -10.47 1.49
N LEU A 29 15.71 -10.31 0.81
CA LEU A 29 14.47 -11.01 1.12
C LEU A 29 14.31 -12.34 0.36
N GLU A 30 15.24 -12.68 -0.54
CA GLU A 30 15.20 -13.88 -1.39
C GLU A 30 13.93 -13.96 -2.26
N LEU A 31 13.56 -12.82 -2.86
CA LEU A 31 12.32 -12.64 -3.59
C LEU A 31 12.54 -12.63 -5.11
N PRO A 32 11.60 -13.16 -5.91
CA PRO A 32 11.63 -13.00 -7.35
C PRO A 32 11.28 -11.56 -7.75
N ARG A 33 11.67 -11.15 -8.97
CA ARG A 33 11.38 -9.81 -9.54
C ARG A 33 9.90 -9.48 -9.53
N THR A 34 9.04 -10.47 -9.79
CA THR A 34 7.59 -10.32 -9.80
C THR A 34 6.98 -11.30 -8.81
N LEU A 35 6.17 -10.78 -7.90
CA LEU A 35 5.62 -11.53 -6.76
C LEU A 35 4.30 -10.91 -6.31
N ARG A 36 3.51 -11.64 -5.53
CA ARG A 36 2.31 -11.10 -4.88
C ARG A 36 2.68 -10.30 -3.64
N ALA A 37 1.84 -9.33 -3.29
CA ALA A 37 2.01 -8.53 -2.08
C ALA A 37 2.10 -9.40 -0.81
N ILE A 38 1.36 -10.51 -0.75
CA ILE A 38 1.44 -11.46 0.37
C ILE A 38 2.83 -12.11 0.49
N GLU A 39 3.47 -12.45 -0.62
CA GLU A 39 4.79 -13.08 -0.64
C GLU A 39 5.86 -12.11 -0.13
N PHE A 40 5.71 -10.82 -0.47
CA PHE A 40 6.56 -9.75 0.07
C PHE A 40 6.38 -9.59 1.59
N ILE A 41 5.14 -9.59 2.08
CA ILE A 41 4.81 -9.49 3.51
C ILE A 41 5.35 -10.70 4.27
N GLU A 42 5.17 -11.91 3.75
CA GLU A 42 5.64 -13.15 4.35
C GLU A 42 7.18 -13.15 4.49
N ALA A 43 7.91 -12.73 3.45
CA ALA A 43 9.37 -12.65 3.51
C ALA A 43 9.89 -11.63 4.55
N ILE A 44 9.22 -10.49 4.69
CA ILE A 44 9.55 -9.52 5.77
C ILE A 44 9.25 -10.11 7.14
N ALA A 45 8.08 -10.72 7.29
CA ALA A 45 7.61 -11.29 8.54
C ALA A 45 8.55 -12.40 9.03
N GLU A 46 8.95 -13.31 8.15
CA GLU A 46 9.88 -14.40 8.44
C GLU A 46 11.26 -13.92 8.90
N LYS A 47 11.78 -12.85 8.28
CA LYS A 47 13.11 -12.32 8.63
C LYS A 47 13.09 -11.39 9.85
N SER A 48 11.94 -10.84 10.23
CA SER A 48 11.84 -9.79 11.26
C SER A 48 11.21 -10.23 12.57
N LEU A 49 10.36 -11.28 12.57
CA LEU A 49 9.49 -11.60 13.71
C LEU A 49 9.49 -13.11 14.01
N PRO A 50 9.32 -13.51 15.28
CA PRO A 50 9.05 -14.90 15.65
C PRO A 50 7.74 -15.38 15.01
N SER A 51 7.75 -16.62 14.48
CA SER A 51 6.71 -17.20 13.60
C SER A 51 5.27 -17.03 14.05
N ASP A 52 5.01 -17.09 15.36
CA ASP A 52 3.64 -17.24 15.88
C ASP A 52 2.88 -15.91 15.98
N GLN A 53 3.58 -14.78 15.89
CA GLN A 53 3.00 -13.42 15.98
C GLN A 53 3.22 -12.59 14.71
N ALA A 54 4.03 -13.10 13.78
CA ALA A 54 4.49 -12.33 12.63
C ALA A 54 3.35 -11.93 11.69
N ILE A 55 2.36 -12.80 11.50
CA ILE A 55 1.25 -12.56 10.54
C ILE A 55 0.19 -11.61 11.10
N SER A 56 -0.06 -11.65 12.41
CA SER A 56 -1.16 -10.87 13.01
C SER A 56 -0.94 -9.37 12.86
N VAL A 57 0.31 -8.89 12.98
CA VAL A 57 0.64 -7.46 12.82
C VAL A 57 0.40 -6.94 11.39
N PHE A 58 0.46 -7.79 10.36
CA PHE A 58 0.16 -7.43 8.97
C PHE A 58 -1.30 -7.71 8.56
N ALA A 59 -2.05 -8.46 9.36
CA ALA A 59 -3.45 -8.80 9.12
C ALA A 59 -4.41 -7.97 10.00
N GLU A 60 -4.71 -8.46 11.20
CA GLU A 60 -5.70 -7.87 12.12
C GLU A 60 -5.11 -6.80 13.06
N GLY A 61 -3.79 -6.65 13.06
CA GLY A 61 -3.04 -5.81 13.97
C GLY A 61 -2.77 -6.47 15.32
N MET A 62 -1.80 -5.93 16.04
CA MET A 62 -1.37 -6.40 17.36
C MET A 62 -1.79 -5.39 18.44
N GLU A 63 -2.34 -5.89 19.55
CA GLU A 63 -2.68 -5.07 20.72
C GLU A 63 -1.43 -4.40 21.29
N CYS A 64 -1.53 -3.12 21.60
CA CYS A 64 -0.45 -2.33 22.18
C CYS A 64 -0.98 -1.18 23.04
N GLU A 65 -0.09 -0.50 23.75
CA GLU A 65 -0.36 0.80 24.36
C GLU A 65 0.56 1.86 23.76
N ALA A 66 -0.01 3.00 23.37
CA ALA A 66 0.73 4.14 22.86
C ALA A 66 0.64 5.31 23.83
N LEU A 67 1.80 5.88 24.19
CA LEU A 67 1.89 7.13 24.95
C LEU A 67 1.88 8.31 23.97
N LYS A 68 0.82 9.12 24.01
CA LYS A 68 0.73 10.34 23.21
C LYS A 68 1.21 11.55 24.03
N PHE A 69 1.86 12.50 23.35
CA PHE A 69 2.27 13.79 23.93
C PHE A 69 1.09 14.77 24.11
N ASP A 70 -0.12 14.27 24.33
CA ASP A 70 -1.33 15.05 24.59
C ASP A 70 -1.69 15.12 26.09
N GLY A 71 -0.82 14.59 26.95
CA GLY A 71 -1.00 14.55 28.40
C GLY A 71 -1.99 13.50 28.90
N GLN A 72 -2.55 12.66 28.01
CA GLN A 72 -3.58 11.67 28.38
C GLN A 72 -3.02 10.31 28.85
N GLY A 73 -1.69 10.18 28.94
CA GLY A 73 -1.03 8.95 29.39
C GLY A 73 -1.03 7.82 28.34
N TRP A 74 -0.78 6.60 28.79
CA TRP A 74 -0.78 5.39 27.95
C TRP A 74 -2.21 5.05 27.50
N ARG A 75 -2.41 4.79 26.21
CA ARG A 75 -3.70 4.44 25.62
C ARG A 75 -3.63 3.10 24.90
N LYS A 76 -4.49 2.16 25.29
CA LYS A 76 -4.68 0.87 24.61
C LYS A 76 -5.20 1.08 23.19
N GLY A 77 -4.73 0.24 22.27
CA GLY A 77 -5.14 0.21 20.87
C GLY A 77 -4.43 -0.90 20.12
N LYS A 78 -4.42 -0.80 18.79
CA LYS A 78 -3.74 -1.76 17.91
C LYS A 78 -2.75 -1.05 17.00
N ILE A 79 -1.62 -1.70 16.74
CA ILE A 79 -0.72 -1.37 15.63
C ILE A 79 -0.94 -2.35 14.48
N ARG A 80 -0.83 -1.86 13.25
CA ARG A 80 -0.87 -2.68 12.05
C ARG A 80 0.19 -2.15 11.08
N VAL A 81 0.93 -3.06 10.45
CA VAL A 81 1.85 -2.73 9.36
C VAL A 81 1.15 -3.07 8.05
N SER A 82 1.08 -2.11 7.13
CA SER A 82 0.49 -2.28 5.80
C SER A 82 1.54 -2.04 4.72
N LEU A 83 1.46 -2.82 3.64
CA LEU A 83 2.17 -2.52 2.41
C LEU A 83 1.30 -1.58 1.58
N GLU A 84 1.83 -0.41 1.24
CA GLU A 84 1.10 0.65 0.54
C GLU A 84 1.80 1.01 -0.77
N PHE A 85 0.99 1.36 -1.77
CA PHE A 85 1.45 1.71 -3.10
C PHE A 85 0.94 3.08 -3.51
N LEU A 86 1.80 3.85 -4.17
CA LEU A 86 1.48 5.13 -4.78
C LEU A 86 1.83 5.03 -6.27
N PRO A 87 0.84 4.99 -7.18
CA PRO A 87 1.13 5.00 -8.61
C PRO A 87 1.66 6.38 -9.05
N ASP A 88 2.58 6.40 -10.01
CA ASP A 88 3.11 7.63 -10.62
C ASP A 88 2.00 8.47 -11.26
N GLU A 89 1.03 7.80 -11.89
CA GLU A 89 -0.16 8.42 -12.48
C GLU A 89 -1.41 8.01 -11.71
N MET A 90 -2.04 8.98 -11.03
CA MET A 90 -3.37 8.77 -10.48
C MET A 90 -4.38 8.85 -11.63
N LYS A 91 -4.97 7.71 -12.02
CA LYS A 91 -6.14 7.73 -12.91
C LYS A 91 -7.23 8.60 -12.30
N SER A 92 -7.63 9.65 -13.01
CA SER A 92 -8.78 10.44 -12.61
C SER A 92 -10.03 9.57 -12.77
N PRO A 93 -10.99 9.62 -11.83
CA PRO A 93 -12.31 8.99 -12.01
C PRO A 93 -13.03 9.47 -13.28
N LEU A 94 -12.61 10.60 -13.86
CA LEU A 94 -13.16 11.16 -15.09
C LEU A 94 -12.40 10.71 -16.37
N ASP A 95 -11.27 10.03 -16.25
CA ASP A 95 -10.51 9.57 -17.43
C ASP A 95 -11.28 8.51 -18.21
N ASP A 96 -12.03 7.64 -17.52
CA ASP A 96 -12.93 6.68 -18.15
C ASP A 96 -14.08 7.38 -18.90
N ILE A 97 -14.57 8.51 -18.38
CA ILE A 97 -15.63 9.31 -19.02
C ILE A 97 -15.08 10.04 -20.25
N ARG A 98 -13.88 10.61 -20.16
CA ARG A 98 -13.22 11.32 -21.28
C ARG A 98 -12.96 10.40 -22.48
N GLN A 99 -12.63 9.13 -22.22
CA GLN A 99 -12.44 8.14 -23.29
C GLN A 99 -13.76 7.68 -23.92
N ALA A 100 -14.88 7.83 -23.23
CA ALA A 100 -16.20 7.41 -23.69
C ALA A 100 -16.96 8.49 -24.48
N ILE A 101 -16.47 9.74 -24.56
CA ILE A 101 -17.07 10.78 -25.40
C ILE A 101 -16.50 10.64 -26.82
N PRO A 102 -17.30 10.24 -27.83
CA PRO A 102 -16.84 10.21 -29.20
C PRO A 102 -16.49 11.63 -29.67
N ASN A 103 -15.37 11.79 -30.39
CA ASN A 103 -14.94 13.07 -30.95
C ASN A 103 -15.93 13.70 -31.96
N ASP A 104 -17.00 12.98 -32.33
CA ASP A 104 -17.97 13.40 -33.35
C ASP A 104 -19.15 14.24 -32.83
N VAL A 105 -19.20 14.58 -31.53
CA VAL A 105 -20.31 15.36 -30.96
C VAL A 105 -20.33 16.83 -31.44
N TRP A 106 -19.27 17.32 -32.10
CA TRP A 106 -19.18 18.72 -32.57
C TRP A 106 -19.12 18.89 -34.10
N GLN A 107 -19.56 17.90 -34.89
CA GLN A 107 -19.82 18.12 -36.31
C GLN A 107 -21.32 18.03 -36.61
N ASP A 108 -22.07 19.04 -36.16
CA ASP A 108 -23.44 19.26 -36.66
C ASP A 108 -23.53 20.64 -37.35
N HIS A 109 -23.50 20.53 -38.67
CA HIS A 109 -24.04 21.39 -39.74
C HIS A 109 -24.08 22.92 -39.60
N SER A 110 -23.29 23.58 -40.46
CA SER A 110 -23.64 24.87 -41.09
C SER A 110 -23.82 24.66 -42.59
#